data_AF-A0A0D2UJN8-F1
#
_entry.id   AF-A0A0D2UJN8-F1
#
_cell.length_a   1.000
_cell.length_b   1.000
_cell.length_c   1.000
_cell.angle_alpha   90.00
_cell.angle_beta   90.00
_cell.angle_gamma   90.00
#
_symmetry.space_group_name_H-M   'P 1'
#
loop_
_entity.id
_entity.type
_entity.pdbx_description
1 polymer ?
#
loop_
_entity_poly.entity_id
_entity_poly.type
_entity_poly.pdbx_seq_one_letter_code
_entity_poly.pdbx_strand_id
1 'polypeptide(L)'
;MNSIQDELHSEPPESLLGQENWGRRKIEIKIIENKDDRLISFSKRCTRIYKKTFELFTLFGSEILFIILSPTGKSYSFGHHFFEIVTKRILNTNQPLNETTHAPFEAYHKLRIHLLV
;
A
#
# COMPACT_ATOMS: atom_id res chain seq x y z
N MET A 1 -69.66 17.92 0.95
CA MET A 1 -69.14 16.55 1.17
C MET A 1 -67.77 16.48 0.51
N ASN A 2 -66.73 16.58 1.32
CA ASN A 2 -65.79 15.50 1.68
C ASN A 2 -64.73 15.34 0.57
N SER A 3 -63.51 15.87 0.76
CA SER A 3 -62.48 15.35 1.67
C SER A 3 -62.20 13.88 1.39
N ILE A 4 -61.25 13.65 0.48
CA ILE A 4 -60.17 12.65 0.49
C ILE A 4 -59.18 13.17 -0.55
N GLN A 5 -58.32 14.07 -0.07
CA GLN A 5 -56.92 14.08 -0.49
C GLN A 5 -56.31 12.70 -0.19
N ASP A 6 -55.25 12.37 -0.93
CA ASP A 6 -54.19 11.42 -0.56
C ASP A 6 -54.46 9.93 -0.82
N GLU A 7 -54.11 9.45 -2.02
CA GLU A 7 -53.22 8.30 -2.23
C GLU A 7 -53.20 7.87 -3.71
N LEU A 8 -52.06 7.32 -4.15
CA LEU A 8 -51.82 6.66 -5.44
C LEU A 8 -51.40 7.54 -6.62
N HIS A 9 -50.33 8.32 -6.44
CA HIS A 9 -49.19 8.28 -7.36
C HIS A 9 -47.93 8.63 -6.56
N SER A 10 -47.53 7.71 -5.67
CA SER A 10 -46.22 7.73 -5.06
C SER A 10 -45.17 7.69 -6.17
N GLU A 11 -44.45 8.80 -6.35
CA GLU A 11 -43.14 8.83 -7.00
C GLU A 11 -42.34 7.60 -6.54
N PRO A 12 -41.76 6.82 -7.45
CA PRO A 12 -41.00 5.64 -7.07
C PRO A 12 -39.85 6.09 -6.16
N PRO A 13 -39.53 5.34 -5.09
CA PRO A 13 -38.42 5.70 -4.23
C PRO A 13 -37.15 5.76 -5.07
N GLU A 14 -36.48 6.91 -5.02
CA GLU A 14 -35.24 7.26 -5.73
C GLU A 14 -34.01 6.43 -5.27
N SER A 15 -34.24 5.23 -4.73
CA SER A 15 -33.25 4.40 -4.04
C SER A 15 -32.74 3.21 -4.83
N LEU A 16 -33.07 3.09 -6.13
CA LEU A 16 -32.57 2.01 -7.00
C LEU A 16 -31.69 2.49 -8.16
N LEU A 17 -30.89 3.54 -7.95
CA LEU A 17 -29.67 3.69 -8.74
C LEU A 17 -28.64 2.71 -8.20
N GLY A 18 -28.59 1.53 -8.83
CA GLY A 18 -27.51 0.58 -8.66
C GLY A 18 -26.19 1.35 -8.73
N GLN A 19 -25.37 1.20 -7.69
CA GLN A 19 -24.07 1.83 -7.58
C GLN A 19 -23.24 1.43 -8.81
N GLU A 20 -23.21 2.29 -9.84
CA GLU A 20 -22.29 2.11 -10.95
C GLU A 20 -20.88 2.23 -10.38
N ASN A 21 -20.20 1.10 -10.32
CA ASN A 21 -18.80 1.03 -9.91
C ASN A 21 -17.96 1.62 -11.04
N TRP A 22 -17.87 2.94 -11.12
CA TRP A 22 -16.89 3.58 -11.99
C TRP A 22 -15.51 3.12 -11.54
N GLY A 23 -14.85 2.31 -12.36
CA GLY A 23 -13.59 1.63 -12.03
C GLY A 23 -12.41 2.57 -11.78
N ARG A 24 -11.18 2.14 -12.09
CA ARG A 24 -10.01 2.99 -11.88
C ARG A 24 -10.08 4.24 -12.76
N ARG A 25 -10.17 5.41 -12.13
CA ARG A 25 -10.12 6.72 -12.79
C ARG A 25 -8.76 7.37 -12.60
N LYS A 26 -8.32 8.14 -13.60
CA LYS A 26 -7.16 9.01 -13.47
C LYS A 26 -7.51 10.14 -12.50
N ILE A 27 -6.59 10.44 -11.58
CA ILE A 27 -6.70 11.54 -10.63
C ILE A 27 -5.42 12.38 -10.71
N GLU A 28 -5.51 13.66 -10.37
CA GLU A 28 -4.35 14.54 -10.28
C GLU A 28 -3.42 14.12 -9.13
N ILE A 29 -2.11 14.34 -9.32
CA ILE A 29 -1.11 14.10 -8.27
C ILE A 29 -1.06 15.32 -7.35
N LYS A 30 -2.09 15.42 -6.51
CA LYS A 30 -2.22 16.42 -5.44
C LYS A 30 -2.76 15.77 -4.17
N ILE A 31 -2.85 16.53 -3.09
CA ILE A 31 -3.48 16.06 -1.85
C ILE A 31 -4.95 15.75 -2.12
N ILE A 32 -5.41 14.58 -1.67
CA ILE A 32 -6.83 14.21 -1.71
C ILE A 32 -7.52 14.92 -0.53
N GLU A 33 -8.48 15.78 -0.83
CA GLU A 33 -9.14 16.61 0.19
C GLU A 33 -10.06 15.80 1.10
N ASN A 34 -10.86 14.90 0.52
CA ASN A 34 -11.70 14.00 1.29
C ASN A 34 -10.82 13.07 2.15
N LYS A 35 -11.04 13.10 3.48
CA LYS A 35 -10.23 12.37 4.45
C LYS A 35 -10.33 10.85 4.29
N ASP A 36 -11.52 10.34 4.05
CA ASP A 36 -11.77 8.90 3.90
C ASP A 36 -11.15 8.39 2.61
N ASP A 37 -11.35 9.10 1.50
CA ASP A 37 -10.71 8.78 0.22
C ASP A 37 -9.19 8.85 0.30
N ARG A 38 -8.65 9.81 1.07
CA ARG A 38 -7.22 9.94 1.32
C ARG A 38 -6.68 8.75 2.11
N LEU A 39 -7.38 8.29 3.15
CA LEU A 39 -6.99 7.12 3.95
C LEU A 39 -7.10 5.82 3.14
N ILE A 40 -8.17 5.64 2.37
CA ILE A 40 -8.34 4.49 1.47
C ILE A 40 -7.23 4.48 0.40
N SER A 41 -6.97 5.64 -0.21
CA SER A 41 -5.90 5.79 -1.20
C SER A 41 -4.53 5.54 -0.59
N PHE A 42 -4.27 6.02 0.62
CA PHE A 42 -3.05 5.75 1.37
C PHE A 42 -2.83 4.24 1.52
N SER A 43 -3.82 3.51 2.05
CA SER A 43 -3.72 2.06 2.24
C SER A 43 -3.47 1.34 0.91
N LYS A 44 -4.27 1.64 -0.12
CA LYS A 44 -4.12 1.03 -1.46
C LYS A 44 -2.75 1.31 -2.09
N ARG A 45 -2.27 2.55 -2.01
CA ARG A 45 -0.95 2.93 -2.56
C ARG A 45 0.19 2.31 -1.76
N CYS A 46 0.11 2.33 -0.44
CA CYS A 46 1.11 1.71 0.45
C CYS A 46 1.26 0.21 0.15
N THR A 47 0.14 -0.53 0.06
CA THR A 47 0.14 -1.94 -0.34
C THR A 47 0.74 -2.14 -1.73
N ARG A 48 0.42 -1.27 -2.69
CA ARG A 48 0.91 -1.39 -4.06
C ARG A 48 2.41 -1.10 -4.17
N ILE A 49 2.93 -0.13 -3.41
CA ILE A 49 4.36 0.15 -3.28
C ILE A 49 5.06 -1.07 -2.69
N TYR A 50 4.54 -1.61 -1.57
CA TYR A 50 5.10 -2.81 -0.94
C TYR A 50 5.21 -3.98 -1.92
N LYS A 51 4.15 -4.29 -2.67
CA LYS A 51 4.16 -5.37 -3.67
C LYS A 51 5.24 -5.14 -4.73
N LYS A 52 5.33 -3.92 -5.26
CA LYS A 52 6.35 -3.59 -6.28
C LYS A 52 7.77 -3.67 -5.74
N THR A 53 8.00 -3.18 -4.53
CA THR A 53 9.29 -3.30 -3.86
C THR A 53 9.66 -4.76 -3.61
N PHE A 54 8.70 -5.58 -3.20
CA PHE A 54 8.92 -7.01 -2.98
C PHE A 54 9.25 -7.77 -4.29
N GLU A 55 8.58 -7.42 -5.38
CA GLU A 55 8.94 -7.93 -6.72
C GLU A 55 10.39 -7.57 -7.06
N LEU A 56 10.81 -6.32 -6.87
CA LEU A 56 12.19 -5.88 -7.12
C LEU A 56 13.21 -6.57 -6.21
N PHE A 57 12.91 -6.70 -4.92
CA PHE A 57 13.73 -7.44 -3.96
C PHE A 57 13.93 -8.89 -4.44
N THR A 58 12.85 -9.53 -4.86
CA THR A 58 12.89 -10.95 -5.27
C THR A 58 13.71 -11.12 -6.55
N LEU A 59 13.51 -10.25 -7.55
CA LEU A 59 14.16 -10.34 -8.85
C LEU A 59 15.66 -9.99 -8.81
N PHE A 60 16.04 -8.99 -8.02
CA PHE A 60 17.40 -8.44 -8.03
C PHE A 60 18.19 -8.70 -6.74
N GLY A 61 17.57 -9.28 -5.72
CA GLY A 61 18.20 -9.43 -4.39
C GLY A 61 18.49 -8.08 -3.72
N SER A 62 17.82 -7.00 -4.14
CA SER A 62 18.14 -5.63 -3.69
C SER A 62 17.66 -5.37 -2.27
N GLU A 63 18.53 -4.86 -1.39
CA GLU A 63 18.13 -4.43 -0.05
C GLU A 63 17.34 -3.11 -0.11
N ILE A 64 16.07 -3.12 0.29
CA ILE A 64 15.20 -1.94 0.20
C ILE A 64 14.56 -1.65 1.56
N LEU A 65 14.71 -0.42 2.03
CA LEU A 65 14.06 0.14 3.21
C LEU A 65 13.23 1.36 2.82
N PHE A 66 11.96 1.39 3.22
CA PHE A 66 11.13 2.59 3.11
C PHE A 66 10.27 2.82 4.36
N ILE A 67 10.06 4.10 4.67
CA ILE A 67 9.26 4.56 5.81
C ILE A 67 8.17 5.47 5.27
N ILE A 68 6.92 5.16 5.59
CA ILE A 68 5.75 5.90 5.15
C ILE A 68 5.00 6.40 6.40
N LEU A 69 4.75 7.70 6.47
CA LEU A 69 3.91 8.28 7.51
C LEU A 69 2.47 8.37 7.00
N SER A 70 1.54 7.81 7.76
CA SER A 70 0.12 7.94 7.44
C SER A 70 -0.40 9.35 7.73
N PRO A 71 -1.50 9.74 7.07
CA PRO A 71 -2.21 10.97 7.41
C PRO A 71 -2.66 11.05 8.88
N THR A 72 -2.76 9.91 9.57
CA THR A 72 -3.11 9.81 11.00
C THR A 72 -1.89 9.90 11.92
N GLY A 73 -0.69 10.11 11.38
CA GLY A 73 0.57 10.20 12.15
C GLY A 73 1.19 8.86 12.55
N LYS A 74 0.58 7.73 12.18
CA LYS A 74 1.18 6.40 12.38
C LYS A 74 2.25 6.14 11.33
N SER A 75 3.41 5.66 11.75
CA SER A 75 4.48 5.22 10.85
C SER A 75 4.26 3.79 10.36
N TYR A 76 4.58 3.58 9.09
CA TYR A 76 4.56 2.29 8.42
C TYR A 76 5.97 2.08 7.86
N SER A 77 6.76 1.27 8.54
CA SER A 77 8.07 0.83 8.04
C SER A 77 7.92 -0.51 7.34
N PHE A 78 8.55 -0.62 6.18
CA PHE A 78 8.72 -1.89 5.50
C PHE A 78 10.20 -2.01 5.14
N GLY A 79 10.86 -2.96 5.78
CA GLY A 79 12.16 -3.45 5.39
C GLY A 79 12.03 -4.94 5.22
N HIS A 80 12.40 -5.48 4.06
CA HIS A 80 12.70 -6.89 4.00
C HIS A 80 13.92 -7.13 4.92
N HIS A 81 13.95 -8.29 5.62
CA HIS A 81 14.93 -8.67 6.66
C HIS A 81 16.22 -7.88 6.53
N PHE A 82 16.59 -7.18 7.61
CA PHE A 82 17.74 -6.26 7.74
C PHE A 82 17.41 -4.77 7.96
N PHE A 83 16.25 -4.43 8.56
CA PHE A 83 16.03 -3.07 9.08
C PHE A 83 17.24 -2.59 9.91
N GLU A 84 17.76 -3.44 10.80
CA GLU A 84 18.95 -3.12 11.59
C GLU A 84 20.22 -2.93 10.77
N ILE A 85 20.49 -3.74 9.74
CA ILE A 85 21.73 -3.57 8.95
C ILE A 85 21.61 -2.36 8.05
N VAL A 86 20.47 -2.14 7.39
CA VAL A 86 20.26 -0.97 6.54
C VAL A 86 20.28 0.30 7.38
N THR A 87 19.64 0.32 8.56
CA THR A 87 19.71 1.49 9.46
C THR A 87 21.12 1.68 10.02
N LYS A 88 21.81 0.62 10.45
CA LYS A 88 23.22 0.71 10.88
C LYS A 88 24.11 1.21 9.74
N ARG A 89 23.92 0.78 8.49
CA ARG A 89 24.65 1.27 7.31
C ARG A 89 24.39 2.76 7.03
N ILE A 90 23.13 3.19 7.11
CA ILE A 90 22.75 4.60 6.89
C ILE A 90 23.27 5.50 8.03
N LEU A 91 23.33 4.99 9.25
CA LEU A 91 23.75 5.74 10.44
C LEU A 91 25.28 5.69 10.70
N ASN A 92 25.98 4.62 10.29
CA ASN A 92 27.45 4.47 10.38
C ASN A 92 28.13 4.61 9.02
N THR A 93 28.09 5.81 8.44
CA THR A 93 28.65 6.14 7.11
C THR A 93 30.17 5.95 6.96
N ASN A 94 30.88 5.44 7.97
CA ASN A 94 32.36 5.42 8.03
C ASN A 94 33.04 4.03 8.10
N GLN A 95 32.33 2.91 7.94
CA GLN A 95 32.96 1.58 7.92
C GLN A 95 32.83 0.87 6.57
N PRO A 96 33.93 0.33 5.99
CA PRO A 96 33.89 -0.45 4.77
C PRO A 96 33.22 -1.82 5.01
N LEU A 97 32.54 -2.28 3.96
CA LEU A 97 31.78 -3.53 3.91
C LEU A 97 32.65 -4.73 4.30
N ASN A 98 32.32 -5.40 5.41
CA ASN A 98 32.83 -6.75 5.66
C ASN A 98 31.98 -7.76 4.87
N GLU A 99 32.59 -8.32 3.82
CA GLU A 99 32.01 -9.23 2.82
C GLU A 99 31.41 -10.54 3.38
N THR A 100 31.56 -10.82 4.68
CA THR A 100 31.15 -12.08 5.33
C THR A 100 29.62 -12.33 5.35
N THR A 101 28.79 -11.32 5.06
CA THR A 101 27.33 -11.41 5.25
C THR A 101 26.59 -12.03 4.04
N HIS A 102 27.25 -12.18 2.88
CA HIS A 102 26.61 -12.61 1.63
C HIS A 102 26.24 -14.10 1.57
N ALA A 103 27.03 -14.98 2.20
CA ALA A 103 26.86 -16.43 2.08
C ALA A 103 25.54 -16.99 2.64
N PRO A 104 25.10 -16.65 3.87
CA PRO A 104 23.80 -17.09 4.37
C PRO A 104 22.63 -16.43 3.63
N PHE A 105 22.80 -15.20 3.11
CA PHE A 105 21.78 -14.48 2.36
C PHE A 105 21.43 -15.17 1.03
N GLU A 106 22.45 -15.52 0.25
CA GLU A 106 22.32 -16.30 -1.00
C GLU A 106 21.60 -17.64 -0.75
N ALA A 107 21.89 -18.30 0.39
CA ALA A 107 21.26 -19.56 0.74
C ALA A 107 19.76 -19.41 1.04
N TYR A 108 19.35 -18.41 1.85
CA TYR A 108 17.94 -18.15 2.13
C TYR A 108 17.17 -17.66 0.90
N HIS A 109 17.80 -16.85 0.05
CA HIS A 109 17.22 -16.38 -1.21
C HIS A 109 16.99 -17.54 -2.17
N LYS A 110 18.01 -18.40 -2.39
CA LYS A 110 17.87 -19.63 -3.19
C LYS A 110 16.80 -20.57 -2.66
N LEU A 111 16.78 -20.83 -1.35
CA LEU A 111 15.78 -21.72 -0.73
C LEU A 111 14.36 -21.19 -0.90
N ARG A 112 14.16 -19.88 -0.72
CA ARG A 112 12.84 -19.27 -0.82
C ARG A 112 12.35 -19.14 -2.25
N ILE A 113 13.23 -18.87 -3.21
CA ILE A 113 12.89 -18.91 -4.65
C ILE A 113 12.54 -20.34 -5.06
N HIS A 114 13.30 -21.33 -4.61
CA HIS A 114 13.04 -22.74 -4.91
C HIS A 114 11.73 -23.26 -4.31
N LEU A 115 11.20 -22.62 -3.27
CA LEU A 115 9.89 -22.95 -2.67
C LEU A 115 8.71 -22.27 -3.38
N LEU A 116 8.97 -21.31 -4.27
CA LEU A 116 7.96 -20.54 -5.01
C LEU A 116 7.80 -21.03 -6.47
N VAL A 117 8.61 -22.00 -6.90
CA VAL A 117 8.56 -22.72 -8.19
C VAL A 117 8.15 -24.17 -7.91
#